data_AF-A0A645J585-F1
#
_entry.id   AF-A0A645J585-F1
#
_cell.length_a   1.000
_cell.length_b   1.000
_cell.length_c   1.000
_cell.angle_alpha   90.00
_cell.angle_beta   90.00
_cell.angle_gamma   90.00
#
_symmetry.space_group_name_H-M   'P 1'
#
loop_
_entity.id
_entity.type
_entity.pdbx_description
1 polymer ?
#
loop_
_entity_poly.entity_id
_entity_poly.type
_entity_poly.pdbx_seq_one_letter_code
_entity_poly.pdbx_strand_id
1 'polypeptide(L)'
;MIKRAIENISKTYGSQLEYNGKTYYTFPTPEALEKATMEEIEALGVGFRAKYIIDGIKSVVEGTRSLEHIKSLSDDDCHEGLKGFNGVGPKVSDCIMLFSMQKYSAFPVDVWVKRAMQFFYLAPDVSLPKIRTFGREKFGELSGFAQQYLFYYARENNIKID
;
A
#
# COMPACT_ATOMS: atom_id res chain seq x y z
N MET A 1 9.73 9.36 -6.43
CA MET A 1 8.34 9.80 -6.73
C MET A 1 7.44 9.68 -5.50
N ILE A 2 7.21 8.49 -4.93
CA ILE A 2 6.33 8.29 -3.76
C ILE A 2 6.79 9.06 -2.52
N LYS A 3 8.07 8.94 -2.11
CA LYS A 3 8.62 9.65 -0.94
C LYS A 3 8.38 11.17 -1.00
N ARG A 4 8.69 11.78 -2.15
CA ARG A 4 8.49 13.22 -2.38
C ARG A 4 7.02 13.64 -2.24
N ALA A 5 6.09 12.85 -2.76
CA ALA A 5 4.67 13.16 -2.64
C ALA A 5 4.20 13.12 -1.17
N ILE A 6 4.64 12.10 -0.41
CA ILE A 6 4.34 11.99 1.03
C ILE A 6 4.98 13.16 1.81
N GLU A 7 6.22 13.53 1.49
CA GLU A 7 6.90 14.68 2.09
C GLU A 7 6.15 15.98 1.80
N ASN A 8 5.68 16.19 0.57
CA ASN A 8 4.88 17.36 0.20
C ASN A 8 3.55 17.41 0.96
N ILE A 9 2.82 16.29 1.02
CA ILE A 9 1.57 16.18 1.80
C ILE A 9 1.84 16.54 3.27
N SER A 10 2.90 15.99 3.86
CA SER A 10 3.26 16.23 5.26
C SER A 10 3.64 17.69 5.50
N LYS A 11 4.42 18.30 4.60
CA LYS A 11 4.81 19.72 4.70
C LYS A 11 3.61 20.67 4.59
N THR A 12 2.65 20.37 3.74
CA THR A 12 1.51 21.26 3.47
C THR A 12 0.41 21.13 4.51
N TYR A 13 0.09 19.90 4.95
CA TYR A 13 -1.07 19.63 5.81
C TYR A 13 -0.72 19.05 7.18
N GLY A 14 0.54 18.68 7.41
CA GLY A 14 1.02 18.15 8.68
C GLY A 14 1.38 19.24 9.70
N SER A 15 1.57 18.82 10.95
CA SER A 15 2.03 19.70 12.02
C SER A 15 3.56 19.73 12.08
N GLN A 16 4.11 20.91 12.37
CA GLN A 16 5.55 21.12 12.48
C GLN A 16 6.13 20.36 13.69
N LEU A 17 7.31 19.78 13.49
CA LEU A 17 8.14 19.12 14.51
C LEU A 17 9.56 19.66 14.43
N GLU A 18 10.26 19.72 15.56
CA GLU A 18 11.69 20.07 15.60
C GLU A 18 12.51 18.95 16.23
N TYR A 19 13.62 18.59 15.58
CA TYR A 19 14.56 17.61 16.09
C TYR A 19 15.98 17.93 15.61
N ASN A 20 16.93 18.04 16.54
CA ASN A 20 18.34 18.37 16.26
C ASN A 20 18.52 19.61 15.36
N GLY A 21 17.78 20.69 15.63
CA GLY A 21 17.85 21.93 14.87
C GLY A 21 17.30 21.85 13.44
N LYS A 22 16.56 20.78 13.11
CA LYS A 22 15.89 20.60 11.82
C LYS A 22 14.38 20.54 11.99
N THR A 23 13.68 21.16 11.06
CA THR A 23 12.22 21.13 10.96
C THR A 23 11.75 19.90 10.19
N TYR A 24 10.80 19.18 10.77
CA TYR A 24 10.08 18.05 10.19
C TYR A 24 8.57 18.32 10.26
N TYR A 25 7.80 17.44 9.64
CA TYR A 25 6.34 17.55 9.61
C TYR A 25 5.72 16.18 9.85
N THR A 26 4.66 16.13 10.67
CA THR A 26 3.87 14.90 10.85
C THR A 26 3.16 14.53 9.57
N PHE A 27 2.73 13.27 9.46
CA PHE A 27 1.70 12.94 8.49
C PHE A 27 0.36 13.57 8.96
N PRO A 28 -0.42 14.19 8.07
CA PRO A 28 -1.67 14.85 8.45
C PRO A 28 -2.73 13.86 8.94
N THR A 29 -3.68 14.35 9.74
CA THR A 29 -4.90 13.58 10.05
C THR A 29 -5.85 13.61 8.83
N PRO A 30 -6.80 12.66 8.72
CA PRO A 30 -7.81 12.71 7.67
C PRO A 30 -8.58 14.04 7.64
N GLU A 31 -8.91 14.61 8.80
CA GLU A 31 -9.65 15.87 8.93
C GLU A 31 -8.84 17.06 8.42
N ALA A 32 -7.50 17.04 8.59
CA ALA A 32 -6.63 18.07 8.05
C ALA A 32 -6.61 18.09 6.51
N LEU A 33 -6.89 16.95 5.87
CA LEU A 33 -6.97 16.81 4.41
C LEU A 33 -8.39 16.92 3.85
N GLU A 34 -9.43 16.93 4.70
CA GLU A 34 -10.84 16.92 4.28
C GLU A 34 -11.18 18.11 3.37
N LYS A 35 -10.58 19.27 3.63
CA LYS A 35 -10.85 20.52 2.91
C LYS A 35 -9.93 20.74 1.71
N ALA A 36 -8.98 19.85 1.47
CA ALA A 36 -8.04 19.99 0.37
C ALA A 36 -8.76 19.85 -0.98
N THR A 37 -8.49 20.77 -1.91
CA THR A 37 -9.08 20.69 -3.26
C THR A 37 -8.36 19.67 -4.12
N MET A 38 -8.98 19.25 -5.24
CA MET A 38 -8.32 18.38 -6.22
C MET A 38 -7.03 18.99 -6.73
N GLU A 39 -7.05 20.28 -7.06
CA GLU A 39 -5.91 21.02 -7.59
C GLU A 39 -4.77 21.09 -6.57
N GLU A 40 -5.09 21.33 -5.29
CA GLU A 40 -4.10 21.35 -4.22
C GLU A 40 -3.44 19.98 -4.06
N ILE A 41 -4.22 18.89 -4.02
CA ILE A 41 -3.69 17.55 -3.88
C ILE A 41 -2.85 17.14 -5.11
N GLU A 42 -3.30 17.45 -6.32
CA GLU A 42 -2.54 17.19 -7.55
C GLU A 42 -1.18 17.89 -7.55
N ALA A 43 -1.13 19.15 -7.09
CA ALA A 43 0.09 19.95 -6.99
C ALA A 43 1.16 19.34 -6.07
N LEU A 44 0.79 18.43 -5.17
CA LEU A 44 1.73 17.71 -4.28
C LEU A 44 2.52 16.61 -5.02
N GLY A 45 2.21 16.34 -6.29
CA GLY A 45 2.95 15.41 -7.14
C GLY A 45 2.44 13.97 -7.09
N VAL A 46 1.16 13.78 -6.74
CA VAL A 46 0.47 12.47 -6.77
C VAL A 46 -0.12 12.15 -8.16
N GLY A 47 -0.26 13.16 -9.02
CA GLY A 47 -0.83 13.06 -10.37
C GLY A 47 -2.27 12.57 -10.35
N PHE A 48 -2.64 11.69 -11.30
CA PHE A 48 -4.00 11.14 -11.43
C PHE A 48 -4.55 10.44 -10.19
N ARG A 49 -3.70 10.17 -9.18
CA ARG A 49 -4.10 9.55 -7.92
C ARG A 49 -4.78 10.51 -6.96
N ALA A 50 -4.74 11.82 -7.22
CA ALA A 50 -5.38 12.82 -6.37
C ALA A 50 -6.86 12.50 -6.11
N LYS A 51 -7.60 12.11 -7.15
CA LYS A 51 -9.00 11.68 -7.03
C LYS A 51 -9.22 10.51 -6.09
N TYR A 52 -8.28 9.55 -6.06
CA TYR A 52 -8.36 8.39 -5.17
C TYR A 52 -8.05 8.77 -3.72
N ILE A 53 -7.10 9.69 -3.53
CA ILE A 53 -6.72 10.19 -2.21
C ILE A 53 -7.90 10.96 -1.60
N ILE A 54 -8.50 11.90 -2.34
CA ILE A 54 -9.66 12.68 -1.88
C ILE A 54 -10.86 11.79 -1.55
N ASP A 55 -11.19 10.85 -2.44
CA ASP A 55 -12.28 9.89 -2.20
C ASP A 55 -12.02 9.01 -0.97
N GLY A 56 -10.77 8.58 -0.77
CA GLY A 56 -10.37 7.82 0.39
C GLY A 56 -10.46 8.61 1.70
N ILE A 57 -9.99 9.86 1.71
CA ILE A 57 -10.11 10.77 2.86
C ILE A 57 -11.58 10.96 3.22
N LYS A 58 -12.41 11.31 2.23
CA LYS A 58 -13.85 11.50 2.41
C LYS A 58 -14.51 10.26 3.03
N SER A 59 -14.20 9.07 2.50
CA SER A 59 -14.75 7.81 3.00
C SER A 59 -14.39 7.54 4.46
N VAL A 60 -13.18 7.93 4.90
CA VAL A 60 -12.72 7.76 6.28
C VAL A 60 -13.37 8.81 7.20
N VAL A 61 -13.39 10.08 6.79
CA VAL A 61 -13.92 11.18 7.60
C VAL A 61 -15.45 11.06 7.79
N GLU A 62 -16.18 10.70 6.74
CA GLU A 62 -17.63 10.46 6.82
C GLU A 62 -17.98 9.14 7.54
N GLY A 63 -16.99 8.32 7.88
CA GLY A 63 -17.18 7.03 8.55
C GLY A 63 -17.81 5.94 7.68
N THR A 64 -17.99 6.18 6.37
CA THR A 64 -18.52 5.18 5.42
C THR A 64 -17.58 3.98 5.26
N ARG A 65 -16.28 4.18 5.56
CA ARG A 65 -15.28 3.10 5.64
C ARG A 65 -14.42 3.25 6.91
N SER A 66 -14.79 2.54 7.96
CA SER A 66 -14.01 2.47 9.20
C SER A 66 -12.77 1.59 9.05
N LEU A 67 -11.58 2.19 9.17
CA LEU A 67 -10.30 1.47 9.10
C LEU A 67 -10.13 0.49 10.28
N GLU A 68 -10.59 0.86 11.48
CA GLU A 68 -10.54 0.00 12.66
C GLU A 68 -11.42 -1.24 12.50
N HIS A 69 -12.62 -1.06 11.93
CA HIS A 69 -13.48 -2.19 11.59
C HIS A 69 -12.80 -3.10 10.56
N ILE A 70 -12.31 -2.55 9.45
CA ILE A 70 -11.62 -3.32 8.40
C ILE A 70 -10.41 -4.09 8.96
N LYS A 71 -9.66 -3.48 9.88
CA LYS A 71 -8.51 -4.12 10.56
C LYS A 71 -8.92 -5.30 11.43
N SER A 72 -10.09 -5.24 12.06
CA SER A 72 -10.61 -6.32 12.93
C SER A 72 -11.08 -7.57 12.17
N LEU A 73 -11.31 -7.47 10.86
CA LEU A 73 -11.81 -8.56 10.03
C LEU A 73 -10.79 -9.68 9.82
N SER A 74 -11.22 -10.81 9.27
CA SER A 74 -10.31 -11.88 8.80
C SER A 74 -9.37 -11.35 7.71
N ASP A 75 -8.28 -12.06 7.40
CA ASP A 75 -7.33 -11.65 6.36
C ASP A 75 -8.01 -11.44 4.99
N ASP A 76 -8.92 -12.33 4.61
CA ASP A 76 -9.64 -12.25 3.33
C ASP A 76 -10.69 -11.14 3.34
N ASP A 77 -11.47 -11.00 4.41
CA ASP A 77 -12.48 -9.94 4.52
C ASP A 77 -11.83 -8.55 4.65
N CYS A 78 -10.68 -8.46 5.32
CA CYS A 78 -9.86 -7.25 5.37
C CYS A 78 -9.38 -6.87 3.96
N HIS A 79 -8.91 -7.85 3.18
CA HIS A 79 -8.48 -7.65 1.81
C HIS A 79 -9.61 -7.12 0.92
N GLU A 80 -10.82 -7.69 1.02
CA GLU A 80 -12.00 -7.22 0.29
C GLU A 80 -12.47 -5.83 0.76
N GLY A 81 -12.50 -5.60 2.08
CA GLY A 81 -12.89 -4.32 2.67
C GLY A 81 -12.01 -3.16 2.18
N LEU A 82 -10.69 -3.38 2.10
CA LEU A 82 -9.73 -2.41 1.58
C LEU A 82 -9.88 -2.15 0.08
N LYS A 83 -10.23 -3.15 -0.73
CA LYS A 83 -10.48 -2.96 -2.18
C LYS A 83 -11.72 -2.12 -2.47
N GLY A 84 -12.55 -1.85 -1.47
CA GLY A 84 -13.65 -0.92 -1.60
C GLY A 84 -13.22 0.55 -1.72
N PHE A 85 -11.97 0.89 -1.40
CA PHE A 85 -11.43 2.23 -1.66
C PHE A 85 -11.04 2.38 -3.14
N ASN A 86 -11.44 3.49 -3.76
CA ASN A 86 -11.06 3.77 -5.14
C ASN A 86 -9.54 3.85 -5.29
N GLY A 87 -9.01 3.18 -6.31
CA GLY A 87 -7.56 3.10 -6.55
C GLY A 87 -6.83 2.03 -5.73
N VAL A 88 -7.52 1.27 -4.86
CA VAL A 88 -6.96 0.15 -4.10
C VAL A 88 -7.30 -1.18 -4.80
N GLY A 89 -6.34 -1.70 -5.56
CA GLY A 89 -6.41 -3.05 -6.14
C GLY A 89 -5.81 -4.13 -5.24
N PRO A 90 -5.79 -5.41 -5.67
CA PRO A 90 -5.31 -6.53 -4.85
C PRO A 90 -3.91 -6.31 -4.24
N LYS A 91 -2.94 -5.86 -5.05
CA LYS A 91 -1.58 -5.59 -4.57
C LYS A 91 -1.55 -4.51 -3.48
N VAL A 92 -2.30 -3.42 -3.67
CA VAL A 92 -2.32 -2.29 -2.73
C VAL A 92 -3.02 -2.69 -1.44
N SER A 93 -4.13 -3.42 -1.54
CA SER A 93 -4.84 -4.01 -0.41
C SER A 93 -3.92 -4.89 0.44
N ASP A 94 -3.21 -5.84 -0.19
CA ASP A 94 -2.25 -6.70 0.50
C ASP A 94 -1.13 -5.88 1.20
N CYS A 95 -0.61 -4.83 0.55
CA CYS A 95 0.37 -3.95 1.20
C CYS A 95 -0.20 -3.26 2.46
N ILE A 96 -1.42 -2.71 2.37
CA ILE A 96 -2.03 -2.00 3.51
C ILE A 96 -2.27 -2.97 4.67
N MET A 97 -2.93 -4.11 4.41
CA MET A 97 -3.28 -5.07 5.47
C MET A 97 -2.03 -5.69 6.12
N LEU A 98 -0.96 -5.91 5.36
CA LEU A 98 0.30 -6.41 5.89
C LEU A 98 1.01 -5.37 6.77
N PHE A 99 1.19 -4.16 6.26
CA PHE A 99 2.04 -3.15 6.91
C PHE A 99 1.35 -2.40 8.05
N SER A 100 0.02 -2.34 8.07
CA SER A 100 -0.74 -1.58 9.07
C SER A 100 -1.73 -2.41 9.90
N MET A 101 -2.10 -3.61 9.44
CA MET A 101 -3.17 -4.42 10.05
C MET A 101 -2.75 -5.84 10.47
N GLN A 102 -1.46 -6.17 10.34
CA GLN A 102 -0.87 -7.45 10.80
C GLN A 102 -1.53 -8.70 10.17
N LYS A 103 -2.04 -8.58 8.94
CA LYS A 103 -2.62 -9.70 8.18
C LYS A 103 -1.51 -10.43 7.42
N TYR A 104 -0.85 -11.38 8.08
CA TYR A 104 0.40 -11.97 7.58
C TYR A 104 0.21 -12.98 6.44
N SER A 105 -1.01 -13.45 6.18
CA SER A 105 -1.30 -14.24 4.98
C SER A 105 -1.34 -13.40 3.69
N ALA A 106 -1.17 -12.06 3.78
CA ALA A 106 -1.06 -11.18 2.62
C ALA A 106 0.12 -11.56 1.71
N PHE A 107 -0.06 -11.45 0.40
CA PHE A 107 1.03 -11.70 -0.56
C PHE A 107 1.02 -10.65 -1.70
N PRO A 108 1.50 -9.41 -1.43
CA PRO A 108 1.48 -8.34 -2.42
C PRO A 108 2.35 -8.66 -3.65
N VAL A 109 1.72 -8.91 -4.80
CA VAL A 109 2.44 -9.22 -6.06
C VAL A 109 2.59 -7.97 -6.93
N ASP A 110 3.81 -7.45 -7.01
CA ASP A 110 4.21 -6.44 -7.99
C ASP A 110 5.12 -7.03 -9.07
N VAL A 111 5.76 -6.18 -9.88
CA VAL A 111 6.67 -6.63 -10.93
C VAL A 111 7.90 -7.38 -10.39
N TRP A 112 8.40 -7.03 -9.21
CA TRP A 112 9.58 -7.68 -8.61
C TRP A 112 9.22 -9.01 -7.97
N VAL A 113 8.11 -9.06 -7.24
CA VAL A 113 7.62 -10.33 -6.69
C VAL A 113 7.19 -11.27 -7.80
N LYS A 114 6.50 -10.80 -8.84
CA LYS A 114 6.22 -11.61 -10.04
C LYS A 114 7.53 -12.21 -10.57
N ARG A 115 8.57 -11.40 -10.73
CA ARG A 115 9.86 -11.88 -11.22
C ARG A 115 10.49 -12.92 -10.30
N ALA A 116 10.47 -12.67 -8.99
CA ALA A 116 11.00 -13.60 -7.99
C ALA A 116 10.28 -14.94 -8.04
N MET A 117 8.96 -14.92 -8.19
CA MET A 117 8.14 -16.13 -8.23
C MET A 117 8.41 -16.96 -9.49
N GLN A 118 8.58 -16.32 -10.64
CA GLN A 118 8.97 -17.00 -11.88
C GLN A 118 10.41 -17.54 -11.80
N PHE A 119 11.33 -16.78 -11.21
CA PHE A 119 12.75 -17.17 -11.09
C PHE A 119 12.95 -18.37 -10.14
N PHE A 120 12.38 -18.34 -8.93
CA PHE A 120 12.65 -19.36 -7.90
C PHE A 120 11.69 -20.55 -7.95
N TYR A 121 10.44 -20.32 -8.33
CA TYR A 121 9.41 -21.35 -8.25
C TYR A 121 8.94 -21.83 -9.63
N LEU A 122 9.63 -21.40 -10.69
CA LEU A 122 9.27 -21.70 -12.08
C LEU A 122 7.78 -21.48 -12.34
N ALA A 123 7.21 -20.47 -11.67
CA ALA A 123 5.82 -20.12 -11.84
C ALA A 123 5.64 -19.79 -13.33
N PRO A 124 4.70 -20.43 -14.05
CA PRO A 124 4.44 -20.08 -15.43
C PRO A 124 4.09 -18.59 -15.52
N ASP A 125 4.16 -17.97 -16.71
CA ASP A 125 3.71 -16.59 -16.89
C ASP A 125 2.18 -16.52 -16.68
N VAL A 126 1.79 -16.45 -15.41
CA VAL A 126 0.43 -16.49 -14.94
C VAL A 126 0.04 -15.12 -14.41
N SER A 127 -1.26 -14.87 -14.44
CA SER A 127 -1.82 -13.62 -13.95
C SER A 127 -1.43 -13.35 -12.49
N LEU A 128 -1.28 -12.08 -12.11
CA LEU A 128 -0.93 -11.68 -10.75
C LEU A 128 -1.82 -12.32 -9.66
N PRO A 129 -3.15 -12.49 -9.86
CA PRO A 129 -3.99 -13.20 -8.90
C PRO A 129 -3.58 -14.67 -8.69
N LYS A 130 -3.18 -15.38 -9.75
CA LYS A 130 -2.70 -16.77 -9.64
C LYS A 130 -1.38 -16.84 -8.87
N ILE A 131 -0.47 -15.89 -9.10
CA ILE A 131 0.78 -15.79 -8.32
C ILE A 131 0.49 -15.51 -6.85
N ARG A 132 -0.48 -14.62 -6.56
CA ARG A 132 -0.93 -14.33 -5.20
C ARG A 132 -1.44 -15.60 -4.52
N THR A 133 -2.37 -16.32 -5.14
CA THR A 133 -2.92 -17.57 -4.60
C THR A 133 -1.81 -18.60 -4.35
N PHE A 134 -0.93 -18.83 -5.32
CA PHE A 134 0.18 -19.76 -5.15
C PHE A 134 1.12 -19.38 -4.00
N GLY A 135 1.47 -18.09 -3.87
CA GLY A 135 2.28 -17.60 -2.76
C GLY A 135 1.60 -17.85 -1.41
N ARG A 136 0.31 -17.55 -1.31
CA ARG A 136 -0.48 -17.77 -0.09
C ARG A 136 -0.59 -19.24 0.29
N GLU A 137 -0.87 -20.12 -0.68
CA GLU A 137 -0.94 -21.56 -0.46
C GLU A 137 0.41 -22.14 -0.02
N LYS A 138 1.51 -21.62 -0.57
CA LYS A 138 2.85 -22.11 -0.27
C LYS A 138 3.38 -21.67 1.10
N PHE A 139 3.11 -20.43 1.48
CA PHE A 139 3.73 -19.82 2.67
C PHE A 139 2.75 -19.65 3.85
N GLY A 140 1.44 -19.79 3.62
CA GLY A 140 0.41 -19.68 4.65
C GLY A 140 0.50 -18.37 5.43
N GLU A 141 0.50 -18.46 6.76
CA GLU A 141 0.64 -17.32 7.68
C GLU A 141 1.99 -16.58 7.56
N LEU A 142 2.99 -17.16 6.88
CA LEU A 142 4.29 -16.53 6.65
C LEU A 142 4.39 -15.82 5.29
N SER A 143 3.29 -15.74 4.53
CA SER A 143 3.25 -15.17 3.18
C SER A 143 3.81 -13.75 3.12
N GLY A 144 3.40 -12.88 4.04
CA GLY A 144 3.85 -11.50 4.07
C GLY A 144 5.35 -11.38 4.30
N PHE A 145 5.91 -12.21 5.18
CA PHE A 145 7.35 -12.23 5.44
C PHE A 145 8.12 -12.79 4.24
N ALA A 146 7.69 -13.93 3.68
CA ALA A 146 8.28 -14.52 2.49
C ALA A 146 8.29 -13.52 1.32
N GLN A 147 7.17 -12.82 1.11
CA GLN A 147 7.04 -11.79 0.08
C GLN A 147 8.04 -10.65 0.28
N GLN A 148 8.28 -10.18 1.52
CA GLN A 148 9.24 -9.12 1.78
C GLN A 148 10.68 -9.54 1.45
N TYR A 149 11.09 -10.76 1.82
CA TYR A 149 12.41 -11.28 1.46
C TYR A 149 12.58 -11.41 -0.05
N LEU A 150 11.57 -11.97 -0.74
CA LEU A 150 11.56 -12.11 -2.19
C LEU A 150 11.63 -10.74 -2.89
N PHE A 151 10.83 -9.77 -2.46
CA PHE A 151 10.83 -8.42 -3.01
C PHE A 151 12.18 -7.75 -2.86
N TYR A 152 12.74 -7.76 -1.65
CA TYR A 152 14.01 -7.11 -1.36
C TYR A 152 15.14 -7.72 -2.19
N TYR A 153 15.26 -9.06 -2.17
CA TYR A 153 16.26 -9.77 -2.96
C TYR A 153 16.13 -9.48 -4.46
N ALA A 154 14.92 -9.60 -5.01
CA ALA A 154 14.67 -9.43 -6.44
C ALA A 154 15.02 -8.02 -6.94
N ARG A 155 14.66 -7.01 -6.15
CA ARG A 155 14.87 -5.61 -6.51
C ARG A 155 16.33 -5.20 -6.37
N GLU A 156 16.98 -5.54 -5.26
CA GLU A 156 18.38 -5.13 -5.01
C GLU A 156 19.36 -5.86 -5.94
N ASN A 157 19.06 -7.11 -6.32
CA ASN A 157 19.86 -7.87 -7.29
C ASN A 157 19.41 -7.66 -8.74
N ASN A 158 18.38 -6.84 -8.99
CA ASN A 158 17.83 -6.56 -10.32
C ASN A 158 17.62 -7.83 -11.16
N ILE A 159 16.97 -8.84 -10.57
CA ILE A 159 16.83 -10.17 -11.20
C ILE A 159 16.13 -10.06 -12.56
N LYS A 160 16.59 -10.89 -13.50
CA LYS A 160 16.03 -11.01 -14.85
C LYS A 160 15.44 -12.40 -15.03
N ILE A 161 14.46 -12.50 -15.90
CA ILE A 161 13.89 -13.76 -16.36
C ILE A 161 14.28 -13.86 -17.82
N ASP A 162 14.90 -14.98 -18.17
CA ASP A 162 15.29 -15.31 -19.53
C ASP A 162 14.07 -15.71 -20.38
#